data_AF-A0A009I6H5-F1
#
_entry.id   AF-A0A009I6H5-F1
#
_cell.length_a   1.000
_cell.length_b   1.000
_cell.length_c   1.000
_cell.angle_alpha   90.00
_cell.angle_beta   90.00
_cell.angle_gamma   90.00
#
_symmetry.space_group_name_H-M   'P 1'
#
loop_
_entity.id
_entity.type
_entity.pdbx_description
1 polymer ?
#
loop_
_entity_poly.entity_id
_entity_poly.type
_entity_poly.pdbx_seq_one_letter_code
_entity_poly.pdbx_strand_id
1 'polypeptide(L)' 'MPRGDKTAYTAKQKRQAKHIVESEVDRGHSQEEAERIAWSTVNKQDGGGKKKSH' A
#
# COMPACT_ATOMS: atom_id res chain seq x y z
N MET A 1 4.72 2.71 -10.96
CA MET A 1 4.60 3.12 -9.54
C MET A 1 5.74 4.07 -9.17
N PRO A 2 5.56 5.02 -8.22
CA PRO A 2 6.69 5.82 -7.73
C PRO A 2 7.78 4.88 -7.19
N ARG A 3 9.03 5.13 -7.59
CA ARG A 3 10.23 4.32 -7.33
C ARG A 3 10.68 4.42 -5.86
N GLY A 4 9.80 4.13 -4.91
CA GLY A 4 10.13 3.98 -3.50
C GLY A 4 10.44 2.51 -3.23
N ASP A 5 11.63 2.24 -2.72
CA ASP A 5 12.03 0.90 -2.32
C ASP A 5 11.00 0.37 -1.28
N LYS A 6 10.35 -0.77 -1.55
CA LYS A 6 9.28 -1.29 -0.67
C LYS A 6 9.81 -1.65 0.73
N THR A 7 11.13 -1.69 0.88
CA THR A 7 11.84 -1.78 2.15
C THR A 7 11.60 -0.57 3.07
N ALA A 8 11.32 0.61 2.51
CA ALA A 8 11.02 1.84 3.25
C ALA A 8 9.64 1.85 3.92
N TYR A 9 8.77 0.88 3.63
CA TYR A 9 7.48 0.77 4.29
C TYR A 9 7.63 0.25 5.72
N THR A 10 7.10 1.01 6.67
CA THR A 10 7.04 0.66 8.08
C THR A 10 6.22 -0.62 8.29
N ALA A 11 6.48 -1.34 9.40
CA ALA A 11 5.68 -2.51 9.77
C ALA A 11 4.18 -2.18 9.90
N LYS A 12 3.82 -0.95 10.28
CA LYS A 12 2.43 -0.48 10.33
C LYS A 12 1.79 -0.43 8.94
N GLN A 13 2.49 0.16 7.96
CA GLN A 13 2.03 0.23 6.58
C GLN A 13 1.86 -1.15 5.95
N LYS A 14 2.79 -2.07 6.20
CA LYS A 14 2.70 -3.47 5.75
C LYS A 14 1.47 -4.18 6.33
N ARG A 15 1.17 -3.97 7.61
CA ARG A 15 -0.05 -4.52 8.25
C ARG A 15 -1.32 -3.93 7.66
N GLN A 16 -1.40 -2.61 7.48
CA GLN A 16 -2.56 -1.97 6.85
C GLN A 16 -2.77 -2.46 5.42
N ALA A 17 -1.70 -2.55 4.63
CA ALA A 17 -1.79 -3.07 3.27
C ALA A 17 -2.33 -4.51 3.26
N LYS A 18 -1.84 -5.38 4.15
CA LYS A 18 -2.32 -6.76 4.25
C LYS A 18 -3.83 -6.85 4.53
N HIS A 19 -4.34 -6.06 5.46
CA HIS A 19 -5.79 -6.04 5.76
C HIS A 19 -6.62 -5.53 4.58
N ILE A 20 -6.12 -4.54 3.84
CA ILE A 20 -6.83 -4.05 2.66
C ILE A 20 -6.81 -5.12 1.56
N VAL A 21 -5.68 -5.79 1.33
CA VAL A 21 -5.60 -6.90 0.36
C VAL A 21 -6.63 -7.97 0.68
N GLU A 22 -6.69 -8.41 1.93
CA GLU A 22 -7.64 -9.44 2.38
C GLU A 22 -9.08 -9.00 2.13
N SER A 23 -9.43 -7.74 2.45
CA SER A 23 -10.77 -7.21 2.21
C SER A 23 -11.11 -7.06 0.72
N GLU A 24 -10.16 -6.68 -0.15
CA GLU A 24 -10.43 -6.55 -1.58
C GLU A 24 -10.50 -7.90 -2.28
N VAL A 25 -9.70 -8.89 -1.84
CA VAL A 25 -9.81 -10.28 -2.33
C VAL A 25 -11.16 -10.88 -1.94
N ASP A 26 -11.62 -10.64 -0.71
CA ASP A 26 -12.96 -11.08 -0.26
C ASP A 26 -14.09 -10.42 -1.07
N ARG A 27 -13.88 -9.18 -1.55
CA ARG A 27 -14.79 -8.50 -2.49
C ARG A 27 -14.72 -9.02 -3.92
N GLY A 28 -13.85 -9.98 -4.21
CA GLY A 28 -13.70 -10.61 -5.52
C GLY A 28 -12.62 -10.01 -6.42
N HIS A 29 -11.79 -9.08 -5.92
CA HIS A 29 -10.64 -8.60 -6.69
C HIS A 29 -9.54 -9.68 -6.75
N SER A 30 -8.78 -9.69 -7.84
CA SER A 30 -7.57 -10.50 -7.92
C SER A 30 -6.53 -10.03 -6.91
N GLN A 31 -5.67 -10.93 -6.43
CA GLN A 31 -4.64 -10.59 -5.45
C GLN A 31 -3.74 -9.42 -5.91
N GLU A 32 -3.35 -9.39 -7.19
CA GLU A 32 -2.52 -8.31 -7.74
C GLU A 32 -3.24 -6.95 -7.74
N GLU A 33 -4.55 -6.95 -7.99
CA GLU A 33 -5.37 -5.74 -7.99
C GLU A 33 -5.61 -5.25 -6.56
N ALA A 34 -5.93 -6.17 -5.65
CA ALA A 34 -6.05 -5.94 -4.23
C ALA A 34 -4.76 -5.34 -3.64
N GLU A 35 -3.59 -5.86 -4.00
CA GLU A 35 -2.29 -5.31 -3.60
C GLU A 35 -2.09 -3.89 -4.13
N ARG A 36 -2.46 -3.63 -5.40
CA ARG A 36 -2.36 -2.30 -5.98
C ARG A 36 -3.26 -1.29 -5.25
N ILE A 37 -4.50 -1.68 -4.92
CA ILE A 37 -5.45 -0.87 -4.16
C ILE A 37 -4.93 -0.62 -2.74
N ALA A 38 -4.42 -1.66 -2.08
CA ALA A 38 -3.84 -1.58 -0.74
C ALA A 38 -2.68 -0.59 -0.66
N TRP A 39 -1.69 -0.73 -1.54
CA TRP A 39 -0.53 0.17 -1.57
C TRP A 39 -0.90 1.58 -1.99
N SER A 40 -1.87 1.76 -2.87
CA SER A 40 -2.41 3.08 -3.23
C SER A 40 -3.07 3.77 -2.02
N THR A 41 -3.87 3.02 -1.27
CA THR A 41 -4.57 3.51 -0.07
C THR A 41 -3.58 3.87 1.04
N VAL A 42 -2.63 2.99 1.34
CA VAL A 42 -1.59 3.24 2.34
C VAL A 42 -0.72 4.44 1.94
N ASN A 43 -0.33 4.54 0.67
CA ASN A 43 0.41 5.71 0.18
C ASN A 43 -0.41 6.99 0.32
N LYS A 44 -1.71 6.98 0.03
CA LYS A 44 -2.59 8.15 0.20
C LYS A 44 -2.73 8.58 1.67
N GLN A 45 -2.89 7.62 2.58
CA GLN A 45 -3.01 7.90 4.02
C GLN A 45 -1.74 8.52 4.61
N ASP A 46 -0.55 8.10 4.15
CA ASP A 46 0.73 8.66 4.58
C ASP A 46 1.16 9.93 3.79
N GLY A 47 0.27 10.48 2.94
CA GLY A 47 0.54 11.71 2.19
C GLY A 47 1.48 11.53 0.99
N GLY A 48 1.50 10.34 0.39
CA GLY A 48 2.35 10.00 -0.74
C GLY A 48 3.80 9.86 -0.31
N GLY A 49 4.06 9.01 0.69
CA GLY A 49 5.40 8.60 1.13
C GLY A 49 6.38 9.77 1.13
N LYS A 50 6.21 10.71 2.08
CA LYS A 50 7.09 11.88 2.33
C LYS A 50 8.37 11.86 1.49
N LYS A 51 8.30 12.33 0.25
CA LYS A 51 9.49 12.82 -0.45
C LYS A 51 9.82 14.16 0.19
N LYS A 52 10.45 14.11 1.36
CA LYS A 52 11.35 15.16 1.82
C LYS A 52 12.72 14.79 1.23
N SER A 53 12.93 15.11 -0.04
CA SER A 53 14.28 15.22 -0.58
C SER A 53 14.42 16.62 -1.17
N HIS A 54 15.09 17.43 -0.35
CA HIS A 54 15.64 18.76 -0.58
C HIS A 54 14.65 19.90 -0.88
#